data_AF-A0A1M6AZX9-F1
#
_entry.id   AF-A0A1M6AZX9-F1
#
_cell.length_a   1.000
_cell.length_b   1.000
_cell.length_c   1.000
_cell.angle_alpha   90.00
_cell.angle_beta   90.00
_cell.angle_gamma   90.00
#
_symmetry.space_group_name_H-M   'P 1'
#
loop_
_entity.id
_entity.type
_entity.pdbx_description
1 polymer ?
#
loop_
_entity_poly.entity_id
_entity_poly.type
_entity_poly.pdbx_seq_one_letter_code
_entity_poly.pdbx_strand_id
1 'polypeptide(L)'
;MKSTLIILSTIFLFAFSCKEENKEELENQLETAIESSGGKTAEEWNGKLDQLFTVEMAAQVIHYNVSQAVKDYNQVLNNPQTHSIQYKWDKGRVEVSDKIKNPINGKPMEIPTDDYIEVSWVRTTTLEEFKHNYHTPTAEELANASQAMDSKMQEMQNSGKATSDQAAMAKEMATSLGEGLSYTEIPNIGNYAVWNNKDKNLKVFYKGLEFQVYANLGNEAKNQETCIEAAKLIITEKLK
;
A
#
# COMPACT_ATOMS: atom_id res chain seq x y z
N MET A 1 -12.34 2.44 24.78
CA MET A 1 -11.73 3.42 23.86
C MET A 1 -10.87 2.80 22.76
N LYS A 2 -10.14 1.69 22.97
CA LYS A 2 -9.30 1.08 21.90
C LYS A 2 -10.10 0.25 20.88
N SER A 3 -11.24 -0.33 21.25
CA SER A 3 -12.02 -1.20 20.36
C SER A 3 -12.96 -0.44 19.41
N THR A 4 -13.34 0.80 19.74
CA THR A 4 -14.30 1.58 18.94
C THR A 4 -13.65 2.25 17.72
N LEU A 5 -12.35 2.56 17.80
CA LEU A 5 -11.59 3.15 16.69
C LEU A 5 -11.38 2.17 15.52
N ILE A 6 -11.31 0.87 15.83
CA ILE A 6 -11.06 -0.18 14.84
C ILE A 6 -12.28 -0.39 13.94
N ILE A 7 -13.50 -0.20 14.46
CA ILE A 7 -14.75 -0.42 13.72
C ILE A 7 -14.92 0.62 12.60
N LEU A 8 -14.49 1.87 12.80
CA LEU A 8 -14.63 2.93 11.79
C LEU A 8 -13.70 2.74 10.58
N SER A 9 -12.52 2.17 10.76
CA SER A 9 -11.57 1.95 9.67
C SER A 9 -12.02 0.81 8.73
N THR A 10 -12.74 -0.18 9.25
CA THR A 10 -13.39 -1.24 8.44
C THR A 10 -14.49 -0.71 7.52
N ILE A 11 -15.20 0.36 7.90
CA ILE A 11 -16.33 0.89 7.10
C ILE A 11 -15.86 1.51 5.78
N PHE A 12 -14.64 2.05 5.71
CA PHE A 12 -14.07 2.54 4.46
C PHE A 12 -13.82 1.43 3.43
N LEU A 13 -13.51 0.22 3.91
CA LEU A 13 -13.34 -0.97 3.07
C LEU A 13 -14.70 -1.58 2.65
N PHE A 14 -15.77 -1.36 3.40
CA PHE A 14 -17.11 -1.88 3.07
C PHE A 14 -18.00 -0.91 2.27
N ALA A 15 -17.66 0.38 2.19
CA ALA A 15 -18.46 1.34 1.40
C ALA A 15 -18.39 1.10 -0.13
N PHE A 16 -17.42 0.31 -0.60
CA PHE A 16 -17.32 -0.15 -1.99
C PHE A 16 -17.78 -1.61 -2.18
N SER A 17 -18.14 -2.30 -1.10
CA SER A 17 -18.59 -3.70 -1.13
C SER A 17 -20.09 -3.78 -0.87
N CYS A 18 -20.89 -3.49 -1.90
CA CYS A 18 -22.31 -3.80 -1.90
C CYS A 18 -22.64 -4.68 -3.12
N LYS A 19 -22.39 -5.99 -2.97
CA LYS A 19 -23.29 -7.09 -3.39
C LYS A 19 -22.75 -8.43 -2.87
N GLU A 20 -23.51 -9.08 -1.97
CA GLU A 20 -23.29 -10.47 -1.56
C GLU A 20 -23.47 -11.49 -2.72
N GLU A 21 -23.90 -11.04 -3.90
CA GLU A 21 -24.26 -11.92 -5.03
C GLU A 21 -23.08 -12.68 -5.67
N ASN A 22 -21.81 -12.34 -5.40
CA ASN A 22 -20.65 -12.88 -6.14
C ASN A 22 -19.56 -13.57 -5.30
N LYS A 23 -19.82 -13.95 -4.04
CA LYS A 23 -18.80 -14.55 -3.17
C LYS A 23 -18.23 -15.87 -3.76
N GLU A 24 -19.09 -16.74 -4.26
CA GLU A 24 -18.70 -18.04 -4.82
C GLU A 24 -17.94 -17.88 -6.15
N GLU A 25 -18.26 -16.84 -6.93
CA GLU A 25 -17.52 -16.49 -8.14
C GLU A 25 -16.12 -15.95 -7.80
N LEU A 26 -15.99 -15.09 -6.80
CA LEU A 26 -14.70 -14.59 -6.32
C LEU A 26 -13.82 -15.71 -5.78
N GLU A 27 -14.39 -16.63 -4.99
CA GLU A 27 -13.66 -17.79 -4.46
C GLU A 27 -13.13 -18.69 -5.59
N ASN A 28 -13.96 -18.95 -6.62
CA ASN A 28 -13.53 -19.69 -7.81
C ASN A 28 -12.45 -18.95 -8.63
N GLN A 29 -12.57 -17.64 -8.79
CA GLN A 29 -11.56 -16.82 -9.46
C GLN A 29 -10.24 -16.82 -8.68
N LEU A 30 -10.30 -16.79 -7.35
CA LEU A 30 -9.13 -16.84 -6.47
C LEU A 30 -8.44 -18.20 -6.55
N GLU A 31 -9.21 -19.29 -6.48
CA GLU A 31 -8.68 -20.64 -6.63
C GLU A 31 -8.02 -20.83 -8.00
N THR A 32 -8.66 -20.38 -9.07
CA THR A 32 -8.09 -20.40 -10.44
C THR A 32 -6.80 -19.55 -10.52
N ALA A 33 -6.78 -18.38 -9.87
CA ALA A 33 -5.60 -17.52 -9.85
C ALA A 33 -4.43 -18.18 -9.10
N ILE A 34 -4.70 -18.84 -7.97
CA ILE A 34 -3.72 -19.61 -7.19
C ILE A 34 -3.21 -20.82 -7.98
N GLU A 35 -4.08 -21.57 -8.64
CA GLU A 35 -3.67 -22.69 -9.50
C GLU A 35 -2.75 -22.21 -10.64
N SER A 36 -3.09 -21.09 -11.28
CA SER A 36 -2.27 -20.49 -12.35
C SER A 36 -0.90 -19.98 -11.88
N SER A 37 -0.77 -19.71 -10.57
CA SER A 37 0.47 -19.31 -9.89
C SER A 37 1.40 -20.48 -9.56
N GLY A 38 0.97 -21.71 -9.82
CA GLY A 38 1.66 -22.91 -9.34
C GLY A 38 1.46 -23.12 -7.83
N GLY A 39 0.40 -22.56 -7.24
CA GLY A 39 0.08 -22.70 -5.82
C GLY A 39 0.79 -21.72 -4.89
N LYS A 40 1.59 -20.77 -5.41
CA LYS A 40 2.28 -19.77 -4.60
C LYS A 40 1.26 -18.76 -4.04
N THR A 41 1.16 -18.70 -2.72
CA THR A 41 0.27 -17.78 -1.98
C THR A 41 1.07 -16.85 -1.08
N ALA A 42 0.42 -15.81 -0.53
CA ALA A 42 1.05 -14.91 0.42
C ALA A 42 1.49 -15.62 1.72
N GLU A 43 0.85 -16.73 2.08
CA GLU A 43 1.22 -17.52 3.27
C GLU A 43 2.64 -18.06 3.17
N GLU A 44 3.09 -18.39 1.95
CA GLU A 44 4.46 -18.80 1.73
C GLU A 44 5.43 -17.75 2.27
N TRP A 45 5.16 -16.46 2.07
CA TRP A 45 6.09 -15.38 2.40
C TRP A 45 5.99 -14.85 3.82
N ASN A 46 5.15 -15.45 4.67
CA ASN A 46 4.99 -15.07 6.07
C ASN A 46 6.32 -15.20 6.83
N GLY A 47 6.79 -14.09 7.40
CA GLY A 47 8.07 -14.02 8.13
C GLY A 47 9.32 -14.20 7.27
N LYS A 48 9.20 -14.23 5.94
CA LYS A 48 10.30 -14.46 5.00
C LYS A 48 10.28 -13.53 3.80
N LEU A 49 9.80 -12.29 3.97
CA LEU A 49 9.81 -11.27 2.93
C LEU A 49 11.22 -10.94 2.43
N ASP A 50 12.24 -11.16 3.24
CA ASP A 50 13.66 -11.04 2.86
C ASP A 50 14.13 -12.13 1.89
N GLN A 51 13.38 -13.23 1.75
CA GLN A 51 13.61 -14.24 0.70
C GLN A 51 12.90 -13.86 -0.62
N LEU A 52 11.76 -13.17 -0.53
CA LEU A 52 11.03 -12.61 -1.67
C LEU A 52 11.75 -11.40 -2.26
N PHE A 53 12.29 -10.54 -1.39
CA PHE A 53 13.04 -9.36 -1.77
C PHE A 53 14.33 -9.31 -0.96
N THR A 54 15.40 -9.76 -1.60
CA THR A 54 16.72 -9.90 -0.98
C THR A 54 17.48 -8.57 -0.98
N VAL A 55 18.50 -8.46 -0.11
CA VAL A 55 19.37 -7.28 -0.09
C VAL A 55 20.17 -7.16 -1.39
N GLU A 56 20.52 -8.27 -2.03
CA GLU A 56 21.22 -8.29 -3.32
C GLU A 56 20.36 -7.68 -4.42
N MET A 57 19.08 -8.05 -4.47
CA MET A 57 18.11 -7.46 -5.41
C MET A 57 17.95 -5.96 -5.15
N ALA A 58 17.79 -5.56 -3.89
CA ALA A 58 17.67 -4.16 -3.51
C ALA A 58 18.91 -3.35 -3.92
N ALA A 59 20.10 -3.85 -3.60
CA ALA A 59 21.38 -3.24 -3.95
C ALA A 59 21.59 -3.15 -5.46
N GLN A 60 21.17 -4.17 -6.21
CA GLN A 60 21.27 -4.21 -7.67
C GLN A 60 20.46 -3.09 -8.32
N VAL A 61 19.19 -2.93 -7.95
CA VAL A 61 18.29 -1.94 -8.60
C VAL A 61 18.60 -0.49 -8.22
N ILE A 62 19.15 -0.24 -7.03
CA ILE A 62 19.57 1.11 -6.63
C ILE A 62 21.04 1.40 -6.99
N HIS A 63 21.78 0.37 -7.44
CA HIS A 63 23.21 0.39 -7.74
C HIS A 63 24.11 0.75 -6.54
N TYR A 64 23.78 0.24 -5.34
CA TYR A 64 24.60 0.42 -4.13
C TYR A 64 25.27 -0.87 -3.68
N ASN A 65 26.22 -0.75 -2.75
CA ASN A 65 26.92 -1.89 -2.19
C ASN A 65 26.04 -2.58 -1.13
N VAL A 66 25.87 -3.90 -1.26
CA VAL A 66 25.16 -4.76 -0.30
C VAL A 66 25.71 -4.59 1.12
N SER A 67 27.02 -4.47 1.30
CA SER A 67 27.65 -4.41 2.64
C SER A 67 27.35 -3.13 3.41
N GLN A 68 26.77 -2.12 2.76
CA GLN A 68 26.37 -0.85 3.36
C GLN A 68 24.88 -0.83 3.72
N ALA A 69 24.13 -1.86 3.33
CA ALA A 69 22.71 -1.92 3.55
C ALA A 69 22.40 -2.27 5.01
N VAL A 70 21.45 -1.55 5.60
CA VAL A 70 20.81 -1.93 6.86
C VAL A 70 19.45 -2.53 6.54
N LYS A 71 19.26 -3.78 6.97
CA LYS A 71 17.98 -4.49 6.85
C LYS A 71 17.05 -4.05 7.98
N ASP A 72 15.82 -3.69 7.64
CA ASP A 72 14.73 -3.38 8.56
C ASP A 72 13.50 -4.20 8.19
N TYR A 73 13.09 -5.12 9.07
CA TYR A 73 11.92 -5.97 8.86
C TYR A 73 10.84 -5.56 9.87
N ASN A 74 9.75 -4.98 9.38
CA ASN A 74 8.64 -4.55 10.20
C ASN A 74 7.58 -5.65 10.32
N GLN A 75 7.38 -6.13 11.56
CA GLN A 75 6.36 -7.13 11.91
C GLN A 75 5.47 -6.67 13.07
N VAL A 76 5.32 -5.36 13.26
CA VAL A 76 4.63 -4.80 14.43
C VAL A 76 3.18 -5.26 14.53
N LEU A 77 2.52 -5.46 13.39
CA LEU A 77 1.14 -5.94 13.32
C LEU A 77 1.09 -7.46 13.15
N ASN A 78 0.16 -8.12 13.85
CA ASN A 78 0.03 -9.58 13.82
C ASN A 78 -0.33 -10.14 12.44
N ASN A 79 -0.97 -9.35 11.57
CA ASN A 79 -1.32 -9.79 10.23
C ASN A 79 -0.07 -9.79 9.33
N PRO A 80 0.42 -10.95 8.86
CA PRO A 80 1.60 -11.03 7.99
C PRO A 80 1.51 -10.18 6.73
N GLN A 81 0.30 -9.98 6.22
CA GLN A 81 0.02 -9.15 5.04
C GLN A 81 0.28 -7.66 5.24
N THR A 82 0.58 -7.24 6.47
CA THR A 82 0.94 -5.86 6.83
C THR A 82 2.43 -5.71 7.15
N HIS A 83 3.18 -6.81 7.09
CA HIS A 83 4.63 -6.78 7.29
C HIS A 83 5.32 -6.13 6.09
N SER A 84 6.51 -5.60 6.35
CA SER A 84 7.37 -5.05 5.30
C SER A 84 8.82 -5.43 5.51
N ILE A 85 9.57 -5.46 4.42
CA ILE A 85 11.02 -5.57 4.41
C ILE A 85 11.60 -4.36 3.69
N GLN A 86 12.53 -3.68 4.34
CA GLN A 86 13.18 -2.49 3.84
C GLN A 86 14.69 -2.66 3.93
N TYR A 87 15.40 -2.16 2.93
CA TYR A 87 16.86 -2.03 2.96
C TYR A 87 17.22 -0.55 2.84
N LYS A 88 18.06 -0.07 3.75
CA LYS A 88 18.44 1.34 3.89
C LYS A 88 19.93 1.54 3.68
N TRP A 89 20.30 2.68 3.11
CA TRP A 89 21.67 3.12 2.96
C TRP A 89 21.80 4.56 3.44
N ASP A 90 22.67 4.78 4.42
CA ASP A 90 23.08 6.13 4.80
C ASP A 90 24.01 6.70 3.72
N LYS A 91 23.50 7.66 2.95
CA LYS A 91 24.23 8.42 1.93
C LYS A 91 24.46 9.87 2.34
N GLY A 92 24.26 10.20 3.61
CA GLY A 92 24.36 11.57 4.13
C GLY A 92 23.34 12.52 3.53
N ARG A 93 22.20 12.01 3.02
CA ARG A 93 21.15 12.83 2.43
C ARG A 93 20.34 13.50 3.55
N VAL A 94 19.97 14.76 3.30
CA VAL A 94 19.15 15.57 4.20
C VAL A 94 17.93 16.04 3.43
N GLU A 95 16.75 15.77 3.96
CA GLU A 95 15.48 16.29 3.44
C GLU A 95 15.04 17.51 4.27
N VAL A 96 14.54 18.55 3.60
CA VAL A 96 13.90 19.68 4.26
C VAL A 96 12.40 19.41 4.30
N SER A 97 11.83 19.30 5.49
CA SER A 97 10.41 19.01 5.67
C SER A 97 9.61 20.26 6.03
N ASP A 98 8.71 20.69 5.14
CA ASP A 98 7.75 21.76 5.44
C ASP A 98 6.67 21.33 6.45
N LYS A 99 6.48 20.02 6.61
CA LYS A 99 5.51 19.42 7.54
C LYS A 99 6.05 19.37 8.97
N ILE A 100 7.37 19.26 9.12
CA ILE A 100 8.02 19.17 10.42
C ILE A 100 8.79 20.47 10.66
N LYS A 101 8.22 21.33 11.50
CA LYS A 101 8.80 22.65 11.82
C LYS A 101 9.59 22.58 13.11
N ASN A 102 10.72 23.30 13.16
CA ASN A 102 11.50 23.47 14.37
C ASN A 102 10.65 24.22 15.41
N PRO A 103 10.47 23.67 16.62
CA PRO A 103 9.56 24.26 17.62
C PRO A 103 10.05 25.60 18.17
N ILE A 104 11.33 25.96 17.99
CA ILE A 104 11.93 27.20 18.48
C ILE A 104 11.73 28.36 17.48
N ASN A 105 11.90 28.10 16.18
CA ASN A 105 11.94 29.15 15.16
C ASN A 105 10.85 29.03 14.08
N GLY A 106 10.04 27.97 14.10
CA GLY A 106 8.94 27.72 13.17
C GLY A 106 9.37 27.41 11.72
N LYS A 107 10.68 27.28 11.45
CA LYS A 107 11.21 26.99 10.10
C LYS A 107 11.17 25.49 9.80
N PRO A 108 11.12 25.09 8.51
CA PRO A 108 11.30 23.71 8.10
C PRO A 108 12.55 23.08 8.71
N MET A 109 12.46 21.82 9.14
CA MET A 109 13.61 21.09 9.68
C MET A 109 14.37 20.34 8.60
N GLU A 110 15.70 20.33 8.73
CA GLU A 110 16.61 19.44 8.03
C GLU A 110 16.63 18.07 8.73
N ILE A 111 16.26 17.02 8.00
CA ILE A 111 16.09 15.67 8.52
C ILE A 111 17.06 14.74 7.76
N PRO A 112 18.08 14.18 8.44
CA PRO A 112 18.88 13.10 7.88
C PRO A 112 17.96 11.96 7.44
N THR A 113 18.07 11.56 6.18
CA THR A 113 17.16 10.59 5.57
C THR A 113 17.98 9.58 4.77
N ASP A 114 17.81 8.31 5.11
CA ASP A 114 18.43 7.22 4.36
C ASP A 114 17.78 7.05 2.99
N ASP A 115 18.59 6.60 2.02
CA ASP A 115 18.05 6.03 0.80
C ASP A 115 17.52 4.63 1.10
N TYR A 116 16.33 4.30 0.61
CA TYR A 116 15.78 2.97 0.83
C TYR A 116 14.86 2.48 -0.25
N ILE A 117 14.66 1.18 -0.25
CA ILE A 117 13.62 0.48 -0.99
C ILE A 117 12.94 -0.53 -0.07
N GLU A 118 11.62 -0.64 -0.20
CA GLU A 118 10.75 -1.46 0.60
C GLU A 118 9.85 -2.34 -0.28
N VAL A 119 9.64 -3.57 0.17
CA VAL A 119 8.53 -4.43 -0.28
C VAL A 119 7.57 -4.66 0.88
N SER A 120 6.29 -4.47 0.63
CA SER A 120 5.23 -4.59 1.62
C SER A 120 3.92 -5.07 0.99
N TRP A 121 2.89 -5.27 1.81
CA TRP A 121 1.54 -5.63 1.38
C TRP A 121 1.47 -6.90 0.52
N VAL A 122 2.26 -7.93 0.87
CA VAL A 122 2.25 -9.22 0.17
C VAL A 122 0.99 -10.00 0.53
N ARG A 123 0.10 -10.21 -0.45
CA ARG A 123 -1.28 -10.71 -0.24
C ARG A 123 -1.73 -11.61 -1.37
N THR A 124 -2.59 -12.56 -1.06
CA THR A 124 -3.31 -13.34 -2.08
C THR A 124 -4.60 -12.61 -2.40
N THR A 125 -4.88 -12.41 -3.69
CA THR A 125 -6.02 -11.64 -4.20
C THR A 125 -6.39 -12.08 -5.62
N THR A 126 -7.52 -11.64 -6.14
CA THR A 126 -7.89 -11.80 -7.55
C THR A 126 -7.44 -10.60 -8.40
N LEU A 127 -7.39 -10.76 -9.73
CA LEU A 127 -7.15 -9.62 -10.63
C LEU A 127 -8.29 -8.59 -10.54
N GLU A 128 -9.53 -9.08 -10.38
CA GLU A 128 -10.71 -8.24 -10.25
C GLU A 128 -10.65 -7.38 -8.99
N GLU A 129 -10.41 -7.98 -7.82
CA GLU A 129 -10.22 -7.25 -6.56
C GLU A 129 -9.04 -6.30 -6.64
N PHE A 130 -7.92 -6.70 -7.24
CA PHE A 130 -6.77 -5.80 -7.39
C PHE A 130 -7.13 -4.56 -8.21
N LYS A 131 -7.81 -4.74 -9.36
CA LYS A 131 -8.26 -3.62 -10.20
C LYS A 131 -9.30 -2.76 -9.49
N HIS A 132 -10.20 -3.38 -8.74
CA HIS A 132 -11.17 -2.67 -7.92
C HIS A 132 -10.51 -1.85 -6.81
N ASN A 133 -9.49 -2.37 -6.14
CA ASN A 133 -8.80 -1.66 -5.07
C ASN A 133 -7.90 -0.51 -5.58
N TYR A 134 -7.39 -0.63 -6.81
CA TYR A 134 -6.39 0.27 -7.36
C TYR A 134 -6.79 0.90 -8.70
N HIS A 135 -8.03 1.40 -8.77
CA HIS A 135 -8.51 2.25 -9.86
C HIS A 135 -8.49 3.72 -9.44
N THR A 136 -8.41 4.63 -10.42
CA THR A 136 -8.64 6.06 -10.17
C THR A 136 -10.14 6.28 -9.99
N PRO A 137 -10.62 6.71 -8.80
CA PRO A 137 -12.05 6.88 -8.55
C PRO A 137 -12.66 7.90 -9.50
N THR A 138 -13.84 7.58 -10.01
CA THR A 138 -14.66 8.49 -10.80
C THR A 138 -15.35 9.52 -9.92
N ALA A 139 -15.82 10.63 -10.51
CA ALA A 139 -16.59 11.64 -9.79
C ALA A 139 -17.89 11.06 -9.19
N GLU A 140 -18.49 10.08 -9.87
CA GLU A 140 -19.68 9.39 -9.38
C GLU A 140 -19.37 8.49 -8.18
N GLU A 141 -18.29 7.70 -8.23
CA GLU A 141 -17.86 6.88 -7.09
C GLU A 141 -17.52 7.74 -5.86
N LEU A 142 -16.87 8.89 -6.05
CA LEU A 142 -16.57 9.83 -4.97
C LEU A 142 -17.86 10.44 -4.37
N ALA A 143 -18.84 10.78 -5.20
CA ALA A 143 -20.13 11.29 -4.75
C ALA A 143 -20.91 10.22 -3.96
N ASN A 144 -20.95 9.00 -4.49
CA ASN A 144 -21.62 7.86 -3.85
C ASN A 144 -20.95 7.49 -2.52
N ALA A 145 -19.62 7.45 -2.47
CA ALA A 145 -18.86 7.21 -1.24
C ALA A 145 -19.12 8.30 -0.20
N SER A 146 -19.16 9.57 -0.61
CA SER A 146 -19.47 10.70 0.28
C SER A 146 -20.89 10.60 0.86
N GLN A 147 -21.88 10.25 0.04
CA GLN A 147 -23.26 10.08 0.48
C GLN A 147 -23.42 8.88 1.41
N ALA A 148 -22.78 7.75 1.10
CA ALA A 148 -22.80 6.55 1.94
C ALA A 148 -22.15 6.82 3.30
N MET A 149 -21.02 7.55 3.32
CA MET A 149 -20.35 7.98 4.54
C MET A 149 -21.24 8.88 5.39
N ASP A 150 -21.89 9.88 4.79
CA ASP A 150 -22.78 10.79 5.51
C ASP A 150 -23.97 10.04 6.13
N SER A 151 -24.57 9.13 5.36
CA SER A 151 -25.66 8.28 5.85
C SER A 151 -25.21 7.41 7.02
N LYS A 152 -24.03 6.80 6.92
CA LYS A 152 -23.50 5.94 7.99
C LYS A 152 -23.12 6.73 9.23
N MET A 153 -22.58 7.94 9.08
CA MET A 153 -22.27 8.83 10.20
C MET A 153 -23.53 9.27 10.94
N GLN A 154 -24.60 9.61 10.22
CA GLN A 154 -25.90 9.91 10.83
C GLN A 154 -26.46 8.70 11.58
N GLU A 155 -26.38 7.50 11.02
CA GLU A 155 -26.79 6.26 11.71
C GLU A 155 -26.00 6.05 13.02
N MET A 156 -24.68 6.29 12.99
CA MET A 156 -23.82 6.15 14.17
C MET A 156 -24.10 7.22 15.24
N GLN A 157 -24.42 8.44 14.84
CA GLN A 157 -24.84 9.50 15.75
C GLN A 157 -26.18 9.19 16.39
N ASN A 158 -27.18 8.80 15.59
CA ASN A 158 -28.52 8.45 16.05
C ASN A 158 -28.53 7.24 16.99
N SER A 159 -27.60 6.30 16.80
CA SER A 159 -27.41 5.13 17.68
C SER A 159 -26.52 5.39 18.90
N GLY A 160 -26.06 6.64 19.10
CA GLY A 160 -25.19 7.01 20.23
C GLY A 160 -23.80 6.39 20.19
N LYS A 161 -23.40 5.80 19.05
CA LYS A 161 -22.09 5.15 18.86
C LYS A 161 -20.97 6.15 18.53
N ALA A 162 -21.32 7.36 18.10
CA ALA A 162 -20.39 8.45 17.84
C ALA A 162 -21.01 9.80 18.23
N THR A 163 -20.19 10.73 18.73
CA THR A 163 -20.59 12.13 18.89
C THR A 163 -20.53 12.88 17.56
N SER A 164 -21.13 14.08 17.51
CA SER A 164 -21.02 14.96 16.34
C SER A 164 -19.57 15.24 15.95
N ASP A 165 -18.72 15.57 16.94
CA ASP A 165 -17.31 15.89 16.70
C ASP A 165 -16.52 14.68 16.20
N GLN A 166 -16.80 13.48 16.73
CA GLN A 166 -16.17 12.25 16.28
C GLN A 166 -16.53 11.92 14.82
N ALA A 167 -17.80 12.12 14.45
CA ALA A 167 -18.27 11.92 13.08
C ALA A 167 -17.67 12.94 12.11
N ALA A 168 -17.61 14.21 12.51
CA ALA A 168 -17.00 15.27 11.71
C ALA A 168 -15.51 15.01 11.46
N MET A 169 -14.76 14.64 12.51
CA MET A 169 -13.36 14.28 12.40
C MET A 169 -13.16 13.04 11.52
N ALA A 170 -13.99 12.00 11.67
CA ALA A 170 -13.92 10.82 10.83
C ALA A 170 -14.16 11.15 9.35
N LYS A 171 -15.14 12.00 9.05
CA LYS A 171 -15.43 12.48 7.70
C LYS A 171 -14.25 13.25 7.11
N GLU A 172 -13.63 14.13 7.89
CA GLU A 172 -12.45 14.89 7.43
C GLU A 172 -11.28 13.96 7.09
N MET A 173 -10.98 13.00 7.97
CA MET A 173 -9.92 12.01 7.71
C MET A 173 -10.21 11.20 6.45
N ALA A 174 -11.44 10.70 6.30
CA ALA A 174 -11.90 9.96 5.14
C ALA A 174 -11.73 10.74 3.83
N THR A 175 -12.23 11.97 3.79
CA THR A 175 -12.09 12.85 2.62
C THR A 175 -10.62 13.08 2.29
N SER A 176 -9.80 13.39 3.29
CA SER A 176 -8.35 13.59 3.09
C SER A 176 -7.63 12.34 2.57
N LEU A 177 -8.07 11.14 2.97
CA LEU A 177 -7.55 9.87 2.44
C LEU A 177 -7.92 9.66 0.98
N GLY A 178 -9.13 10.04 0.55
CA GLY A 178 -9.58 9.93 -0.84
C GLY A 178 -9.02 11.03 -1.76
N GLU A 179 -8.76 12.22 -1.23
CA GLU A 179 -8.29 13.37 -2.02
C GLU A 179 -6.97 13.08 -2.75
N GLY A 180 -6.93 13.37 -4.05
CA GLY A 180 -5.74 13.20 -4.89
C GLY A 180 -5.37 11.75 -5.20
N LEU A 181 -6.19 10.77 -4.78
CA LEU A 181 -5.97 9.37 -5.10
C LEU A 181 -6.13 9.16 -6.61
N SER A 182 -5.06 8.75 -7.27
CA SER A 182 -5.07 8.41 -8.68
C SER A 182 -3.99 7.39 -8.98
N TYR A 183 -4.25 6.57 -9.99
CA TYR A 183 -3.40 5.46 -10.39
C TYR A 183 -3.10 5.52 -11.87
N THR A 184 -1.84 5.26 -12.21
CA THR A 184 -1.38 5.18 -13.59
C THR A 184 -0.96 3.74 -13.88
N GLU A 185 -1.58 3.11 -14.87
CA GLU A 185 -1.20 1.76 -15.29
C GLU A 185 0.24 1.72 -15.79
N ILE A 186 1.00 0.73 -15.33
CA ILE A 186 2.39 0.51 -15.73
C ILE A 186 2.46 -0.79 -16.54
N PRO A 187 2.66 -0.72 -17.87
CA PRO A 187 2.65 -1.90 -18.72
C PRO A 187 3.88 -2.78 -18.48
N ASN A 188 3.76 -4.05 -18.87
CA ASN A 188 4.86 -5.03 -18.87
C ASN A 188 5.45 -5.35 -17.47
N ILE A 189 4.64 -5.27 -16.42
CA ILE A 189 5.00 -5.72 -15.06
C ILE A 189 3.90 -6.64 -14.54
N GLY A 190 4.27 -7.86 -14.20
CA GLY A 190 3.33 -8.87 -13.69
C GLY A 190 2.21 -9.19 -14.69
N ASN A 191 1.04 -9.51 -14.16
CA ASN A 191 -0.20 -9.59 -14.94
C ASN A 191 -0.88 -8.21 -15.03
N TYR A 192 -0.71 -7.38 -14.01
CA TYR A 192 -1.20 -6.00 -13.98
C TYR A 192 -0.41 -5.21 -12.92
N ALA A 193 -0.15 -3.94 -13.17
CA ALA A 193 0.53 -3.07 -12.20
C ALA A 193 0.09 -1.62 -12.37
N VAL A 194 0.07 -0.88 -11.26
CA VAL A 194 -0.28 0.54 -11.26
C VAL A 194 0.63 1.32 -10.32
N TRP A 195 0.93 2.54 -10.71
CA TRP A 195 1.62 3.52 -9.88
C TRP A 195 0.61 4.36 -9.12
N ASN A 196 0.71 4.40 -7.79
CA ASN A 196 -0.09 5.28 -6.94
C ASN A 196 0.54 6.69 -6.97
N ASN A 197 -0.13 7.63 -7.63
CA ASN A 197 0.37 9.00 -7.81
C ASN A 197 0.38 9.83 -6.53
N LYS A 198 -0.39 9.44 -5.51
CA LYS A 198 -0.47 10.11 -4.20
C LYS A 198 0.64 9.64 -3.28
N ASP A 199 0.71 8.32 -3.07
CA ASP A 199 1.62 7.71 -2.10
C ASP A 199 2.96 7.30 -2.70
N LYS A 200 3.15 7.52 -4.02
CA LYS A 200 4.40 7.32 -4.76
C LYS A 200 4.97 5.91 -4.62
N ASN A 201 4.11 4.90 -4.73
CA ASN A 201 4.50 3.50 -4.71
C ASN A 201 3.90 2.71 -5.87
N LEU A 202 4.55 1.61 -6.23
CA LEU A 202 4.10 0.69 -7.26
C LEU A 202 3.30 -0.45 -6.62
N LYS A 203 2.08 -0.66 -7.10
CA LYS A 203 1.24 -1.82 -6.78
C LYS A 203 1.35 -2.83 -7.91
N VAL A 204 1.59 -4.09 -7.58
CA VAL A 204 1.83 -5.15 -8.56
C VAL A 204 0.94 -6.35 -8.26
N PHE A 205 0.30 -6.86 -9.31
CA PHE A 205 -0.41 -8.12 -9.31
C PHE A 205 0.29 -9.11 -10.24
N TYR A 206 0.63 -10.29 -9.73
CA TYR A 206 1.19 -11.39 -10.49
C TYR A 206 0.60 -12.72 -10.01
N LYS A 207 -0.19 -13.37 -10.87
CA LYS A 207 -0.77 -14.70 -10.68
C LYS A 207 -1.33 -14.92 -9.27
N GLY A 208 -2.32 -14.11 -8.87
CA GLY A 208 -2.97 -14.26 -7.57
C GLY A 208 -2.19 -13.69 -6.38
N LEU A 209 -0.96 -13.18 -6.59
CA LEU A 209 -0.19 -12.49 -5.58
C LEU A 209 -0.14 -10.98 -5.86
N GLU A 210 -0.52 -10.20 -4.86
CA GLU A 210 -0.30 -8.75 -4.79
C GLU A 210 0.93 -8.45 -3.93
N PHE A 211 1.70 -7.45 -4.33
CA PHE A 211 2.69 -6.80 -3.48
C PHE A 211 2.88 -5.33 -3.87
N GLN A 212 3.43 -4.55 -2.94
CA GLN A 212 3.80 -3.16 -3.16
C GLN A 212 5.32 -3.01 -3.13
N VAL A 213 5.84 -2.11 -3.98
CA VAL A 213 7.22 -1.63 -3.93
C VAL A 213 7.24 -0.13 -3.72
N TYR A 214 8.08 0.33 -2.80
CA TYR A 214 8.29 1.75 -2.53
C TYR A 214 9.78 2.06 -2.44
N ALA A 215 10.20 3.21 -2.97
CA ALA A 215 11.57 3.67 -2.90
C ALA A 215 11.61 5.16 -2.50
N ASN A 216 12.59 5.52 -1.67
CA ASN A 216 12.96 6.90 -1.40
C ASN A 216 14.45 7.08 -1.65
N LEU A 217 14.78 7.71 -2.77
CA LEU A 217 16.13 8.05 -3.22
C LEU A 217 16.28 9.57 -3.42
N GLY A 218 15.38 10.37 -2.85
CA GLY A 218 15.34 11.82 -3.00
C GLY A 218 14.97 12.34 -4.41
N ASN A 219 14.62 11.45 -5.35
CA ASN A 219 14.21 11.81 -6.71
C ASN A 219 13.03 10.94 -7.17
N GLU A 220 11.88 11.56 -7.43
CA GLU A 220 10.64 10.83 -7.72
C GLU A 220 10.74 9.95 -8.98
N ALA A 221 11.33 10.46 -10.07
CA ALA A 221 11.49 9.69 -11.30
C ALA A 221 12.38 8.45 -11.07
N LYS A 222 13.49 8.63 -10.33
CA LYS A 222 14.38 7.53 -9.94
C LYS A 222 13.67 6.54 -9.03
N ASN A 223 12.83 7.01 -8.10
CA ASN A 223 12.06 6.14 -7.21
C ASN A 223 11.12 5.23 -8.00
N GLN A 224 10.39 5.80 -8.96
CA GLN A 224 9.46 5.04 -9.79
C GLN A 224 10.19 4.00 -10.66
N GLU A 225 11.28 4.40 -11.33
CA GLU A 225 12.11 3.48 -12.12
C GLU A 225 12.65 2.32 -11.27
N THR A 226 13.20 2.66 -10.10
CA THR A 226 13.71 1.67 -9.13
C THR A 226 12.62 0.69 -8.69
N CYS A 227 11.41 1.17 -8.40
CA CYS A 227 10.28 0.31 -8.03
C CYS A 227 9.90 -0.66 -9.15
N ILE A 228 9.91 -0.17 -10.40
CA ILE A 228 9.62 -0.97 -11.59
C ILE A 228 10.66 -2.07 -11.79
N GLU A 229 11.94 -1.74 -11.65
CA GLU A 229 13.02 -2.73 -11.77
C GLU A 229 12.98 -3.77 -10.67
N ALA A 230 12.75 -3.34 -9.42
CA ALA A 230 12.62 -4.25 -8.29
C ALA A 230 11.46 -5.23 -8.48
N ALA A 231 10.30 -4.75 -8.91
CA ALA A 231 9.14 -5.60 -9.20
C ALA A 231 9.43 -6.64 -10.29
N LYS A 232 10.11 -6.23 -11.38
CA LYS A 232 10.52 -7.15 -12.46
C LYS A 232 11.48 -8.22 -11.95
N LEU A 233 12.40 -7.86 -11.06
CA LEU A 233 13.37 -8.77 -10.46
C LEU A 233 12.69 -9.78 -9.53
N ILE A 234 11.79 -9.31 -8.65
CA ILE A 234 10.97 -10.18 -7.77
C ILE A 234 10.19 -11.19 -8.60
N ILE A 235 9.49 -10.73 -9.63
CA ILE A 235 8.71 -11.63 -10.49
C ILE A 235 9.62 -12.65 -11.16
N THR A 236 10.75 -12.22 -11.72
CA THR A 236 11.59 -13.08 -12.55
C THR A 236 12.39 -14.09 -11.74
N GLU A 237 12.86 -13.74 -10.55
CA GLU A 237 13.74 -14.59 -9.75
C GLU A 237 13.02 -15.39 -8.67
N LYS A 238 11.85 -14.94 -8.21
CA LYS A 238 11.16 -15.51 -7.04
C LYS A 238 9.79 -16.07 -7.36
N LEU A 239 9.06 -15.46 -8.31
CA LEU A 239 7.66 -15.80 -8.56
C LEU A 239 7.42 -16.61 -9.83
N LYS A 240 8.21 -16.44 -10.89
CA LYS A 240 8.24 -17.36 -12.05
C LYS A 240 8.66 -18.77 -11.64
#